data_AF-A0A847D217-F1
#
_entry.id   AF-A0A847D217-F1
#
_cell.length_a   1.000
_cell.length_b   1.000
_cell.length_c   1.000
_cell.angle_alpha   90.00
_cell.angle_beta   90.00
_cell.angle_gamma   90.00
#
_symmetry.space_group_name_H-M   'P 1'
#
loop_
_entity.id
_entity.type
_entity.pdbx_description
1 polymer ?
#
loop_
_entity_poly.entity_id
_entity_poly.type
_entity_poly.pdbx_seq_one_letter_code
_entity_poly.pdbx_strand_id
1 'polypeptide(L)'
;IAGVFLLHFRAAGFLLPLIIIICVYEFATAIIAKKHAIRTVIGIFAIAVVSIVLILPALVPAMDFYVDRRSTQAESVDSGTSGGVAENDYFANYNANSLYAIGAKKWMIGITLAGIIVGLLRKNRVVVLVMLAWILALFGIGLLYKLNIPLLAFTNMTGMMIMLYLPIGVIVGVLAEDLWQLFSLEKHQNWGVGLQWVVLFLAVVAAIYRLGEVQTYRQFMTAADEKAMDWIENNTPKDSIFAVHTYYWLPDSPHGSDAGYFIPYYADRETTTSTMISSLGPGYEEVMTESEAVMSLYSTSPDIGALCKLGVDYLYDGAKNPFDGSQFNISAIQQAEGVQTIYQDGGVSIYKLCD
;
A
#
# COMPACT_ATOMS: atom_id res chain seq x y z
N ILE A 1 8.27 3.83 17.54
CA ILE A 1 8.57 4.48 16.25
C ILE A 1 9.68 3.77 15.49
N ALA A 2 10.82 3.45 16.12
CA ALA A 2 11.96 2.82 15.44
C ALA A 2 11.60 1.54 14.66
N GLY A 3 10.88 0.60 15.28
CA GLY A 3 10.43 -0.61 14.58
C GLY A 3 9.51 -0.34 13.38
N VAL A 4 8.59 0.62 13.50
CA VAL A 4 7.72 1.02 12.38
C VAL A 4 8.54 1.65 11.25
N PHE A 5 9.53 2.47 11.59
CA PHE A 5 10.40 3.11 10.61
C PHE A 5 11.23 2.11 9.82
N LEU A 6 11.85 1.14 10.51
CA LEU A 6 12.67 0.11 9.89
C LEU A 6 11.88 -0.84 8.99
N LEU A 7 10.58 -1.02 9.25
CA LEU A 7 9.70 -1.82 8.40
C LEU A 7 9.07 -0.99 7.28
N HIS A 8 8.67 0.24 7.56
CA HIS A 8 7.91 1.06 6.63
C HIS A 8 8.07 2.56 6.93
N PHE A 9 9.02 3.20 6.23
CA PHE A 9 9.37 4.62 6.35
C PHE A 9 8.14 5.56 6.38
N ARG A 10 7.24 5.46 5.40
CA ARG A 10 6.04 6.33 5.33
C ARG A 10 5.06 6.10 6.48
N ALA A 11 4.91 4.86 6.95
CA ALA A 11 4.03 4.54 8.08
C ALA A 11 4.54 5.18 9.38
N ALA A 12 5.86 5.25 9.56
CA ALA A 12 6.44 5.99 10.68
C ALA A 12 6.14 7.49 10.60
N GLY A 13 6.12 8.07 9.40
CA GLY A 13 5.66 9.45 9.17
C GLY A 13 4.24 9.72 9.65
N PHE A 14 3.31 8.77 9.49
CA PHE A 14 1.94 8.88 10.01
C PHE A 14 1.83 8.74 11.54
N LEU A 15 2.74 7.99 12.17
CA LEU A 15 2.77 7.78 13.61
C LEU A 15 3.43 8.96 14.35
N LEU A 16 4.38 9.66 13.71
CA LEU A 16 5.13 10.74 14.32
C LEU A 16 4.25 11.86 14.92
N PRO A 17 3.20 12.37 14.25
CA PRO A 17 2.30 13.37 14.83
C PRO A 17 1.62 12.91 16.11
N LEU A 18 1.19 11.65 16.20
CA LEU A 18 0.59 11.12 17.42
C LEU A 18 1.58 11.17 18.59
N ILE A 19 2.82 10.74 18.35
CA ILE A 19 3.88 10.79 19.35
C ILE A 19 4.14 12.23 19.80
N ILE A 20 4.23 13.17 18.85
CA ILE A 20 4.41 14.60 19.15
C ILE A 20 3.26 15.11 20.03
N ILE A 21 2.01 14.81 19.67
CA ILE A 21 0.82 15.22 20.44
C ILE A 21 0.89 14.65 21.86
N ILE A 22 1.25 13.38 22.03
CA ILE A 22 1.41 12.74 23.34
C ILE A 22 2.53 13.41 24.14
N CYS A 23 3.71 13.64 23.54
CA CYS A 23 4.83 14.30 24.20
C CYS A 23 4.46 15.72 24.66
N VAL A 24 3.77 16.49 23.82
CA VAL A 24 3.28 17.83 24.18
C VAL A 24 2.27 17.76 25.31
N TYR A 25 1.34 16.81 25.26
CA TYR A 25 0.34 16.61 26.32
C TYR A 25 0.99 16.23 27.67
N GLU A 26 1.90 15.26 27.68
CA GLU A 26 2.64 14.83 28.88
C GLU A 26 3.49 15.97 29.45
N PHE A 27 4.18 16.72 28.59
CA PHE A 27 4.97 17.86 28.99
C PHE A 27 4.13 18.97 29.62
N ALA A 28 3.02 19.36 28.96
CA ALA A 28 2.10 20.36 29.48
C ALA A 28 1.51 19.93 30.84
N THR A 29 1.13 18.66 30.97
CA THR A 29 0.58 18.11 32.21
C THR A 29 1.61 18.12 33.33
N ALA A 30 2.87 17.74 33.06
CA ALA A 30 3.93 17.74 34.06
C ALA A 30 4.29 19.16 34.55
N ILE A 31 4.25 20.16 33.66
CA ILE A 31 4.44 21.57 34.01
C ILE A 31 3.30 22.06 34.89
N ILE A 32 2.05 21.86 34.47
CA ILE A 32 0.86 22.34 35.19
C ILE A 32 0.79 21.69 36.58
N ALA A 33 1.05 20.39 36.67
CA ALA A 33 1.05 19.66 37.94
C ALA A 33 2.27 19.97 38.83
N LYS A 34 3.29 20.68 38.31
CA LYS A 34 4.59 20.94 38.97
C LYS A 34 5.27 19.69 39.53
N LYS A 35 4.95 18.51 38.99
CA LYS A 35 5.46 17.21 39.44
C LYS A 35 6.24 16.56 38.31
N HIS A 36 7.45 16.10 38.62
CA HIS A 36 8.27 15.29 37.73
C HIS A 36 8.60 15.89 36.35
N ALA A 37 8.38 17.19 36.10
CA ALA A 37 8.61 17.83 34.80
C ALA A 37 10.00 17.55 34.21
N ILE A 38 11.06 17.66 35.02
CA ILE A 38 12.43 17.35 34.59
C ILE A 38 12.56 15.88 34.18
N ARG A 39 11.94 14.93 34.93
CA ARG A 39 11.97 13.52 34.58
C ARG A 39 11.21 13.24 33.29
N THR A 40 10.07 13.89 33.06
CA THR A 40 9.31 13.78 31.81
C THR A 40 10.12 14.28 30.62
N VAL A 41 10.79 15.43 30.74
CA VAL A 41 11.67 15.96 29.69
C VAL A 41 12.83 15.01 29.39
N ILE A 42 13.51 14.51 30.43
CA ILE A 42 14.59 13.53 30.28
C ILE A 42 14.07 12.25 29.61
N GLY A 43 12.88 11.77 29.99
CA GLY A 43 12.26 10.59 29.41
C GLY A 43 11.95 10.76 27.91
N ILE A 44 11.30 11.88 27.54
CA ILE A 44 11.02 12.21 26.13
C ILE A 44 12.32 12.29 25.33
N PHE A 45 13.33 12.99 25.86
CA PHE A 45 14.63 13.13 25.21
C PHE A 45 15.32 11.78 25.05
N ALA A 46 15.34 10.93 26.09
CA ALA A 46 15.94 9.60 26.04
C ALA A 46 15.26 8.72 24.99
N ILE A 47 13.91 8.71 24.94
CA ILE A 47 13.16 7.95 23.93
C ILE A 47 13.47 8.45 22.52
N ALA A 48 13.56 9.76 22.32
CA ALA A 48 13.90 10.36 21.03
C ALA A 48 15.32 9.98 20.59
N VAL A 49 16.31 10.14 21.47
CA VAL A 49 17.71 9.79 21.18
C VAL A 49 17.86 8.31 20.87
N VAL A 50 17.33 7.43 21.73
CA VAL A 50 17.38 5.97 21.50
C VAL A 50 16.70 5.60 20.18
N SER A 51 15.53 6.20 19.89
CA SER A 51 14.83 5.93 18.63
C SER A 51 15.65 6.38 17.42
N ILE A 52 16.27 7.57 17.47
CA ILE A 52 17.11 8.09 16.38
C ILE A 52 18.34 7.21 16.18
N VAL A 53 19.04 6.85 17.25
CA VAL A 53 20.23 5.98 17.18
C VAL A 53 19.89 4.64 16.55
N LEU A 54 18.75 4.04 16.91
CA LEU A 54 18.31 2.76 16.34
C LEU A 54 17.96 2.83 14.86
N ILE A 55 17.44 3.97 14.37
CA ILE A 55 17.06 4.11 12.96
C ILE A 55 18.14 4.74 12.10
N LEU A 56 19.17 5.35 12.69
CA LEU A 56 20.18 6.14 11.98
C LEU A 56 20.81 5.42 10.77
N PRO A 57 21.20 4.12 10.87
CA PRO A 57 21.80 3.41 9.74
C PRO A 57 20.88 3.28 8.52
N ALA A 58 19.56 3.22 8.73
CA ALA A 58 18.56 3.16 7.67
C ALA A 58 18.04 4.55 7.28
N LEU A 59 17.99 5.49 8.23
CA LEU A 59 17.47 6.83 8.04
C LEU A 59 18.32 7.63 7.06
N VAL A 60 19.65 7.59 7.19
CA VAL A 60 20.54 8.39 6.34
C VAL A 60 20.42 7.98 4.86
N PRO A 61 20.60 6.71 4.47
CA PRO A 61 20.45 6.31 3.08
C PRO A 61 19.04 6.57 2.53
N ALA A 62 18.00 6.34 3.34
CA ALA A 62 16.62 6.59 2.91
C ALA A 62 16.34 8.08 2.68
N MET A 63 16.90 8.96 3.51
CA MET A 63 16.76 10.40 3.34
C MET A 63 17.55 10.92 2.15
N ASP A 64 18.77 10.42 1.93
CA ASP A 64 19.57 10.79 0.77
C ASP A 64 18.84 10.41 -0.53
N PHE A 65 18.34 9.17 -0.61
CA PHE A 65 17.54 8.71 -1.74
C PHE A 65 16.24 9.53 -1.91
N TYR A 66 15.54 9.81 -0.81
CA TYR A 66 14.30 10.59 -0.85
C TYR A 66 14.55 12.02 -1.36
N VAL A 67 15.59 12.68 -0.86
CA VAL A 67 15.95 14.05 -1.25
C VAL A 67 16.41 14.08 -2.71
N ASP A 68 17.28 13.15 -3.12
CA ASP A 68 17.76 13.05 -4.50
C ASP A 68 16.57 12.89 -5.46
N ARG A 69 15.73 11.86 -5.26
CA ARG A 69 14.58 11.57 -6.13
C ARG A 69 13.56 12.72 -6.19
N ARG A 70 13.35 13.45 -5.09
CA ARG A 70 12.38 14.56 -5.03
C ARG A 70 12.95 15.92 -5.42
N SER A 71 14.27 16.06 -5.46
CA SER A 71 14.94 17.27 -5.96
C SER A 71 15.20 17.19 -7.46
N THR A 72 15.37 15.98 -8.02
CA THR A 72 15.58 15.73 -9.46
C THR A 72 14.28 15.62 -10.27
N GLN A 73 13.12 15.38 -9.65
CA GLN A 73 11.79 15.31 -10.31
C GLN A 73 11.25 16.67 -10.81
N ALA A 74 12.11 17.54 -11.33
CA ALA A 74 11.72 18.69 -12.15
C ALA A 74 11.80 18.40 -13.67
N GLU A 75 12.35 17.25 -14.08
CA GLU A 75 12.45 16.87 -15.50
C GLU A 75 12.04 15.41 -15.71
N SER A 76 10.79 15.17 -16.07
CA SER A 76 10.40 13.94 -16.78
C SER A 76 9.52 14.31 -17.98
N VAL A 77 10.17 14.31 -19.15
CA VAL A 77 9.73 13.83 -20.46
C VAL A 77 8.23 14.00 -20.77
N ASP A 78 7.98 15.02 -21.59
CA ASP A 78 6.96 15.13 -22.64
C ASP A 78 5.60 14.42 -22.42
N SER A 79 4.76 15.02 -21.60
CA SER A 79 3.30 14.89 -21.69
C SER A 79 2.61 16.21 -21.29
N GLY A 80 2.79 17.26 -22.09
CA GLY A 80 1.84 18.37 -22.29
C GLY A 80 1.40 19.26 -21.10
N THR A 81 1.71 18.95 -19.85
CA THR A 81 1.38 19.78 -18.68
C THR A 81 2.49 19.65 -17.66
N SER A 82 3.40 20.64 -17.67
CA SER A 82 4.37 20.90 -16.59
C SER A 82 3.64 21.39 -15.34
N GLY A 83 2.82 20.51 -14.76
CA GLY A 83 2.07 20.75 -13.54
C GLY A 83 2.94 20.50 -12.32
N GLY A 84 2.88 21.38 -11.33
CA GLY A 84 3.56 21.16 -10.05
C GLY A 84 3.07 19.87 -9.34
N VAL A 85 3.66 19.54 -8.19
CA VAL A 85 3.26 18.36 -7.37
C VAL A 85 1.74 18.32 -7.08
N ALA A 86 1.08 19.48 -7.06
CA ALA A 86 -0.36 19.61 -6.91
C ALA A 86 -1.20 19.00 -8.05
N GLU A 87 -0.65 18.91 -9.25
CA GLU A 87 -1.33 18.43 -10.47
C GLU A 87 -0.99 16.96 -10.79
N ASN A 88 -0.06 16.37 -10.03
CA ASN A 88 0.32 14.97 -10.22
C ASN A 88 -0.80 14.02 -9.76
N ASP A 89 -1.19 13.09 -10.65
CA ASP A 89 -2.29 12.13 -10.44
C ASP A 89 -2.13 11.29 -9.18
N TYR A 90 -0.90 10.97 -8.77
CA TYR A 90 -0.64 10.23 -7.53
C TYR A 90 -1.18 10.96 -6.29
N PHE A 91 -1.14 12.29 -6.28
CA PHE A 91 -1.57 13.10 -5.14
C PHE A 91 -3.00 13.63 -5.29
N ALA A 92 -3.39 13.98 -6.52
CA ALA A 92 -4.65 14.65 -6.80
C ALA A 92 -5.84 13.69 -7.02
N ASN A 93 -5.59 12.42 -7.33
CA ASN A 93 -6.64 11.44 -7.66
C ASN A 93 -7.32 10.84 -6.41
N TYR A 94 -8.05 11.67 -5.66
CA TYR A 94 -8.91 11.23 -4.57
C TYR A 94 -10.25 11.99 -4.56
N ASN A 95 -11.30 11.34 -4.07
CA ASN A 95 -12.60 11.98 -3.88
C ASN A 95 -13.26 11.51 -2.58
N ALA A 96 -14.43 12.08 -2.26
CA ALA A 96 -15.17 11.72 -1.06
C ALA A 96 -15.65 10.26 -1.05
N ASN A 97 -15.88 9.65 -2.22
CA ASN A 97 -16.22 8.23 -2.32
C ASN A 97 -15.01 7.34 -2.00
N SER A 98 -13.78 7.77 -2.33
CA SER A 98 -12.55 7.08 -1.97
C SER A 98 -12.44 6.88 -0.46
N LEU A 99 -12.83 7.89 0.35
CA LEU A 99 -12.84 7.75 1.81
C LEU A 99 -13.65 6.53 2.27
N TYR A 100 -14.82 6.30 1.66
CA TYR A 100 -15.67 5.16 1.99
C TYR A 100 -15.19 3.84 1.38
N ALA A 101 -14.49 3.90 0.25
CA ALA A 101 -13.98 2.73 -0.45
C ALA A 101 -12.76 2.13 0.26
N ILE A 102 -11.78 2.97 0.62
CA ILE A 102 -10.46 2.53 1.12
C ILE A 102 -10.17 2.94 2.58
N GLY A 103 -10.85 3.95 3.11
CA GLY A 103 -10.58 4.45 4.47
C GLY A 103 -11.50 3.85 5.53
N ALA A 104 -12.77 4.26 5.54
CA ALA A 104 -13.75 3.79 6.52
C ALA A 104 -15.16 3.76 5.94
N LYS A 105 -15.89 2.67 6.17
CA LYS A 105 -17.29 2.55 5.73
C LYS A 105 -18.18 3.57 6.43
N LYS A 106 -19.28 3.94 5.77
CA LYS A 106 -20.27 4.91 6.31
C LYS A 106 -20.75 4.54 7.73
N TRP A 107 -21.01 3.27 7.99
CA TRP A 107 -21.45 2.80 9.31
C TRP A 107 -20.34 2.94 10.37
N MET A 108 -19.07 2.69 10.02
CA MET A 108 -17.93 2.89 10.93
C MET A 108 -17.76 4.36 11.28
N ILE A 109 -17.95 5.25 10.32
CA ILE A 109 -17.93 6.69 10.56
C ILE A 109 -19.07 7.08 11.52
N GLY A 110 -20.28 6.52 11.35
CA GLY A 110 -21.37 6.71 12.29
C GLY A 110 -21.04 6.29 13.73
N ILE A 111 -20.44 5.11 13.91
CA ILE A 111 -20.00 4.62 15.22
C ILE A 111 -18.88 5.52 15.78
N THR A 112 -17.95 5.96 14.93
CA THR A 112 -16.86 6.86 15.34
C THR A 112 -17.42 8.19 15.84
N LEU A 113 -18.39 8.78 15.14
CA LEU A 113 -19.06 10.01 15.57
C LEU A 113 -19.78 9.82 16.91
N ALA A 114 -20.47 8.70 17.10
CA ALA A 114 -21.07 8.36 18.39
C ALA A 114 -20.00 8.25 19.50
N GLY A 115 -18.87 7.61 19.21
CA GLY A 115 -17.73 7.50 20.13
C GLY A 115 -17.10 8.83 20.49
N ILE A 116 -16.99 9.75 19.53
CA ILE A 116 -16.53 11.12 19.78
C ILE A 116 -17.50 11.83 20.72
N ILE A 117 -18.80 11.81 20.42
CA ILE A 117 -19.82 12.52 21.21
C ILE A 117 -19.85 11.97 22.65
N VAL A 118 -19.95 10.65 22.80
CA VAL A 118 -19.99 10.01 24.12
C VAL A 118 -18.68 10.26 24.87
N GLY A 119 -17.52 10.00 24.25
CA GLY A 119 -16.23 10.13 24.93
C GLY A 119 -15.89 11.56 25.33
N LEU A 120 -16.29 12.57 24.56
CA LEU A 120 -16.14 13.99 24.95
C LEU A 120 -17.00 14.36 26.17
N LEU A 121 -18.17 13.75 26.32
CA LEU A 121 -19.08 13.99 27.44
C LEU A 121 -18.70 13.18 28.69
N ARG A 122 -17.77 12.22 28.58
CA ARG A 122 -17.40 11.31 29.66
C ARG A 122 -15.92 11.42 30.06
N LYS A 123 -15.43 10.46 30.84
CA LYS A 123 -14.10 10.49 31.47
C LYS A 123 -12.96 10.38 30.45
N ASN A 124 -13.23 9.79 29.30
CA ASN A 124 -12.24 9.51 28.25
C ASN A 124 -12.01 10.66 27.27
N ARG A 125 -12.47 11.88 27.59
CA ARG A 125 -12.35 13.09 26.76
C ARG A 125 -10.94 13.35 26.25
N VAL A 126 -9.91 13.07 27.05
CA VAL A 126 -8.50 13.32 26.67
C VAL A 126 -8.10 12.43 25.51
N VAL A 127 -8.41 11.14 25.58
CA VAL A 127 -8.08 10.17 24.53
C VAL A 127 -8.78 10.58 23.22
N VAL A 128 -10.05 10.95 23.29
CA VAL A 128 -10.80 11.42 22.11
C VAL A 128 -10.17 12.68 21.51
N LEU A 129 -9.80 13.66 22.33
CA LEU A 129 -9.14 14.89 21.83
C LEU A 129 -7.79 14.59 21.17
N VAL A 130 -6.99 13.69 21.74
CA VAL A 130 -5.71 13.26 21.15
C VAL A 130 -5.94 12.56 19.80
N MET A 131 -6.93 11.67 19.70
CA MET A 131 -7.27 11.01 18.45
C MET A 131 -7.80 11.98 17.39
N LEU A 132 -8.64 12.96 17.78
CA LEU A 132 -9.10 14.01 16.87
C LEU A 132 -7.95 14.88 16.37
N ALA A 133 -7.04 15.29 17.25
CA ALA A 133 -5.83 16.02 16.87
C ALA A 133 -4.96 15.20 15.92
N TRP A 134 -4.84 13.89 16.13
CA TRP A 134 -4.10 13.01 15.24
C TRP A 134 -4.78 12.87 13.87
N ILE A 135 -6.10 12.69 13.81
CA ILE A 135 -6.85 12.68 12.55
C ILE A 135 -6.62 13.99 11.78
N LEU A 136 -6.74 15.14 12.45
CA LEU A 136 -6.50 16.44 11.81
C LEU A 136 -5.06 16.58 11.30
N ALA A 137 -4.07 16.10 12.07
CA ALA A 137 -2.67 16.10 11.65
C ALA A 137 -2.44 15.20 10.42
N LEU A 138 -3.05 14.00 10.40
CA LEU A 138 -2.99 13.09 9.25
C LEU A 138 -3.60 13.73 8.00
N PHE A 139 -4.76 14.37 8.13
CA PHE A 139 -5.38 15.14 7.04
C PHE A 139 -4.47 16.28 6.56
N GLY A 140 -3.87 17.03 7.48
CA GLY A 140 -2.92 18.09 7.14
C GLY A 140 -1.72 17.57 6.35
N ILE A 141 -1.13 16.46 6.81
CA ILE A 141 -0.03 15.78 6.12
C ILE A 141 -0.43 15.31 4.72
N GLY A 142 -1.61 14.69 4.58
CA GLY A 142 -2.13 14.24 3.29
C GLY A 142 -2.35 15.39 2.30
N LEU A 143 -2.44 16.64 2.77
CA LEU A 143 -2.62 17.84 1.95
C LEU A 143 -1.32 18.63 1.72
N LEU A 144 -0.17 18.24 2.30
CA LEU A 144 1.09 18.97 2.16
C LEU A 144 1.57 19.12 0.71
N TYR A 145 1.18 18.20 -0.16
CA TYR A 145 1.47 18.26 -1.59
C TYR A 145 0.93 19.55 -2.26
N LYS A 146 -0.14 20.14 -1.72
CA LYS A 146 -0.72 21.41 -2.19
C LYS A 146 0.18 22.62 -1.96
N LEU A 147 1.19 22.50 -1.11
CA LEU A 147 2.17 23.57 -0.89
C LEU A 147 3.20 23.65 -2.02
N ASN A 148 3.18 22.72 -2.99
CA ASN A 148 4.15 22.63 -4.09
C ASN A 148 5.61 22.59 -3.60
N ILE A 149 5.86 22.05 -2.41
CA ILE A 149 7.21 21.77 -1.89
C ILE A 149 7.45 20.25 -2.00
N PRO A 150 8.27 19.78 -2.96
CA PRO A 150 8.43 18.35 -3.24
C PRO A 150 8.83 17.50 -2.03
N LEU A 151 9.67 18.06 -1.14
CA LEU A 151 10.13 17.41 0.09
C LEU A 151 9.05 17.26 1.16
N LEU A 152 7.97 18.05 1.11
CA LEU A 152 6.85 17.91 2.05
C LEU A 152 5.80 16.92 1.54
N ALA A 153 5.80 16.61 0.25
CA ALA A 153 4.84 15.72 -0.39
C ALA A 153 5.24 14.22 -0.25
N PHE A 154 5.68 13.79 0.93
CA PHE A 154 6.13 12.40 1.15
C PHE A 154 4.98 11.37 1.11
N THR A 155 3.74 11.84 1.19
CA THR A 155 2.51 11.02 1.13
C THR A 155 1.37 11.80 0.47
N ASN A 156 0.26 11.11 0.20
CA ASN A 156 -0.97 11.65 -0.37
C ASN A 156 -2.18 11.39 0.55
N MET A 157 -3.35 11.88 0.11
CA MET A 157 -4.63 11.67 0.79
C MET A 157 -5.05 10.20 0.85
N THR A 158 -4.74 9.40 -0.19
CA THR A 158 -5.01 7.96 -0.22
C THR A 158 -4.31 7.23 0.93
N GLY A 159 -3.02 7.49 1.15
CA GLY A 159 -2.25 6.93 2.26
C GLY A 159 -2.82 7.34 3.63
N MET A 160 -3.25 8.61 3.77
CA MET A 160 -3.95 9.05 4.97
C MET A 160 -5.26 8.28 5.19
N MET A 161 -6.08 8.13 4.15
CA MET A 161 -7.37 7.43 4.26
C MET A 161 -7.18 6.00 4.74
N ILE A 162 -6.20 5.28 4.17
CA ILE A 162 -5.84 3.93 4.59
C ILE A 162 -5.45 3.89 6.07
N MET A 163 -4.84 4.95 6.62
CA MET A 163 -4.43 4.99 8.03
C MET A 163 -5.56 5.31 9.02
N LEU A 164 -6.73 5.76 8.56
CA LEU A 164 -7.81 6.20 9.45
C LEU A 164 -8.37 5.08 10.34
N TYR A 165 -8.20 3.81 9.98
CA TYR A 165 -8.68 2.70 10.81
C TYR A 165 -8.05 2.69 12.22
N LEU A 166 -6.82 3.19 12.40
CA LEU A 166 -6.16 3.23 13.70
C LEU A 166 -6.83 4.20 14.68
N PRO A 167 -6.93 5.52 14.40
CA PRO A 167 -7.63 6.43 15.31
C PRO A 167 -9.12 6.09 15.44
N ILE A 168 -9.77 5.60 14.37
CA ILE A 168 -11.15 5.11 14.43
C ILE A 168 -11.27 3.95 15.42
N GLY A 169 -10.38 2.96 15.34
CA GLY A 169 -10.38 1.80 16.23
C GLY A 169 -10.25 2.20 17.70
N VAL A 170 -9.38 3.16 18.01
CA VAL A 170 -9.24 3.69 19.38
C VAL A 170 -10.52 4.39 19.85
N ILE A 171 -11.12 5.25 19.02
CA ILE A 171 -12.37 5.95 19.37
C ILE A 171 -13.52 4.95 19.58
N VAL A 172 -13.63 3.91 18.75
CA VAL A 172 -14.64 2.85 18.91
C VAL A 172 -14.37 2.05 20.20
N GLY A 173 -13.11 1.78 20.54
CA GLY A 173 -12.74 1.17 21.81
C GLY A 173 -13.14 2.03 23.02
N VAL A 174 -12.90 3.35 22.95
CA VAL A 174 -13.35 4.31 23.97
C VAL A 174 -14.87 4.30 24.10
N LEU A 175 -15.61 4.25 22.99
CA LEU A 175 -17.07 4.12 23.03
C LEU A 175 -17.49 2.84 23.75
N ALA A 176 -16.84 1.70 23.46
CA ALA A 176 -17.15 0.43 24.10
C ALA A 176 -16.91 0.49 25.62
N GLU A 177 -15.77 1.03 26.06
CA GLU A 177 -15.49 1.26 27.47
C GLU A 177 -16.53 2.22 28.09
N ASP A 178 -16.90 3.27 27.35
CA ASP A 178 -17.82 4.26 27.86
C ASP A 178 -19.22 3.68 28.09
N LEU A 179 -19.73 2.90 27.14
CA LEU A 179 -20.99 2.19 27.27
C LEU A 179 -20.91 1.15 28.39
N TRP A 180 -19.79 0.44 28.52
CA TRP A 180 -19.58 -0.54 29.59
C TRP A 180 -19.78 0.07 30.98
N GLN A 181 -19.16 1.23 31.21
CA GLN A 181 -19.29 1.96 32.47
C GLN A 181 -20.69 2.59 32.62
N LEU A 182 -21.29 3.13 31.55
CA LEU A 182 -22.61 3.76 31.58
C LEU A 182 -23.69 2.78 32.05
N PHE A 183 -23.66 1.55 31.53
CA PHE A 183 -24.60 0.50 31.89
C PHE A 183 -24.19 -0.29 33.14
N SER A 184 -23.10 0.11 33.81
CA SER A 184 -22.57 -0.58 35.01
C SER A 184 -22.42 -2.09 34.81
N LEU A 185 -22.02 -2.52 33.60
CA LEU A 185 -21.95 -3.95 33.25
C LEU A 185 -20.95 -4.72 34.12
N GLU A 186 -19.97 -4.02 34.70
CA GLU A 186 -19.06 -4.54 35.71
C GLU A 186 -19.75 -5.13 36.96
N LYS A 187 -20.95 -4.63 37.30
CA LYS A 187 -21.72 -5.08 38.49
C LYS A 187 -22.66 -6.25 38.19
N HIS A 188 -22.83 -6.60 36.92
CA HIS A 188 -23.77 -7.61 36.46
C HIS A 188 -23.04 -8.82 35.90
N GLN A 189 -22.48 -9.66 36.78
CA GLN A 189 -21.66 -10.83 36.41
C GLN A 189 -22.35 -11.78 35.41
N ASN A 190 -23.67 -11.92 35.49
CA ASN A 190 -24.45 -12.78 34.58
C ASN A 190 -24.55 -12.23 33.14
N TRP A 191 -24.36 -10.92 32.95
CA TRP A 191 -24.37 -10.29 31.62
C TRP A 191 -23.02 -10.45 30.90
N GLY A 192 -21.93 -10.68 31.65
CA GLY A 192 -20.60 -10.85 31.08
C GLY A 192 -20.52 -12.01 30.09
N VAL A 193 -21.10 -13.17 30.43
CA VAL A 193 -21.12 -14.35 29.55
C VAL A 193 -21.98 -14.09 28.31
N GLY A 194 -23.18 -13.52 28.48
CA GLY A 194 -24.04 -13.19 27.35
C GLY A 194 -23.38 -12.21 26.38
N LEU A 195 -22.69 -11.20 26.90
CA LEU A 195 -21.99 -10.22 26.09
C LEU A 195 -20.78 -10.79 25.36
N GLN A 196 -20.04 -11.72 25.98
CA GLN A 196 -18.98 -12.48 25.29
C GLN A 196 -19.54 -13.23 24.07
N TRP A 197 -20.69 -13.89 24.22
CA TRP A 197 -21.36 -14.56 23.10
C TRP A 197 -21.83 -13.58 22.02
N VAL A 198 -22.36 -12.42 22.41
CA VAL A 198 -22.73 -11.37 21.44
C VAL A 198 -21.51 -10.85 20.69
N VAL A 199 -20.40 -10.60 21.38
CA VAL A 199 -19.14 -10.17 20.75
C VAL A 199 -18.62 -11.25 19.80
N LEU A 200 -18.65 -12.52 20.20
CA LEU A 200 -18.24 -13.63 19.35
C LEU A 200 -19.14 -13.74 18.10
N PHE A 201 -20.45 -13.63 18.28
CA PHE A 201 -21.41 -13.63 17.18
C PHE A 201 -21.16 -12.46 16.22
N LEU A 202 -20.96 -11.25 16.73
CA LEU A 202 -20.62 -10.08 15.92
C LEU A 202 -19.28 -10.25 15.19
N ALA A 203 -18.30 -10.91 15.81
CA ALA A 203 -17.03 -11.23 15.16
C ALA A 203 -17.22 -12.19 13.98
N VAL A 204 -18.08 -13.22 14.12
CA VAL A 204 -18.42 -14.13 13.02
C VAL A 204 -19.17 -13.39 11.90
N VAL A 205 -20.16 -12.56 12.24
CA VAL A 205 -20.90 -11.74 11.26
C VAL A 205 -19.95 -10.79 10.53
N ALA A 206 -19.03 -10.13 11.26
CA ALA A 206 -18.04 -9.24 10.67
C ALA A 206 -17.05 -9.99 9.77
N ALA A 207 -16.65 -11.22 10.13
CA ALA A 207 -15.80 -12.06 9.29
C ALA A 207 -16.50 -12.42 7.97
N ILE A 208 -17.77 -12.84 8.01
CA ILE A 208 -18.56 -13.13 6.81
C ILE A 208 -18.74 -11.87 5.95
N TYR A 209 -19.03 -10.73 6.57
CA TYR A 209 -19.10 -9.44 5.87
C TYR A 209 -17.77 -9.12 5.17
N ARG A 210 -16.64 -9.35 5.83
CA ARG A 210 -15.31 -9.09 5.27
C ARG A 210 -14.96 -10.02 4.10
N LEU A 211 -15.44 -11.27 4.10
CA LEU A 211 -15.28 -12.19 2.96
C LEU A 211 -15.95 -11.64 1.69
N GLY A 212 -17.08 -10.94 1.83
CA GLY A 212 -17.76 -10.29 0.70
C GLY A 212 -16.98 -9.14 0.06
N GLU A 213 -15.91 -8.65 0.69
CA GLU A 213 -15.06 -7.57 0.16
C GLU A 213 -13.82 -8.08 -0.59
N VAL A 214 -13.62 -9.40 -0.63
CA VAL A 214 -12.51 -10.00 -1.37
C VAL A 214 -12.73 -9.77 -2.87
N GLN A 215 -11.77 -9.11 -3.50
CA GLN A 215 -11.81 -8.80 -4.93
C GLN A 215 -11.26 -9.99 -5.71
N THR A 216 -12.15 -10.89 -6.16
CA THR A 216 -11.80 -12.12 -6.87
C THR A 216 -11.03 -11.87 -8.18
N TYR A 217 -11.25 -10.71 -8.82
CA TYR A 217 -10.51 -10.30 -10.01
C TYR A 217 -9.03 -9.96 -9.73
N ARG A 218 -8.63 -9.80 -8.46
CA ARG A 218 -7.22 -9.67 -8.03
C ARG A 218 -6.58 -10.99 -7.63
N GLN A 219 -7.30 -12.11 -7.80
CA GLN A 219 -6.77 -13.45 -7.59
C GLN A 219 -6.36 -14.01 -8.96
N PHE A 220 -5.10 -13.84 -9.33
CA PHE A 220 -4.65 -14.15 -10.69
C PHE A 220 -4.50 -15.66 -10.93
N MET A 221 -3.88 -16.37 -9.99
CA MET A 221 -3.58 -17.79 -10.11
C MET A 221 -4.82 -18.70 -10.23
N THR A 222 -4.71 -19.71 -11.08
CA THR A 222 -5.56 -20.90 -11.16
C THR A 222 -4.72 -22.18 -11.05
N ALA A 223 -5.39 -23.34 -10.98
CA ALA A 223 -4.71 -24.64 -11.05
C ALA A 223 -3.99 -24.88 -12.40
N ALA A 224 -4.45 -24.26 -13.49
CA ALA A 224 -3.77 -24.34 -14.78
C ALA A 224 -2.48 -23.52 -14.79
N ASP A 225 -2.51 -22.33 -14.17
CA ASP A 225 -1.32 -21.50 -13.99
C ASP A 225 -0.31 -22.21 -13.09
N GLU A 226 -0.74 -22.84 -11.99
CA GLU A 226 0.16 -23.62 -11.10
C GLU A 226 0.90 -24.72 -11.87
N LYS A 227 0.17 -25.49 -12.69
CA LYS A 227 0.78 -26.50 -13.57
C LYS A 227 1.73 -25.89 -14.60
N ALA A 228 1.42 -24.71 -15.12
CA ALA A 228 2.30 -24.00 -16.04
C ALA A 228 3.56 -23.50 -15.34
N MET A 229 3.48 -23.04 -14.09
CA MET A 229 4.66 -22.68 -13.28
C MET A 229 5.58 -23.88 -13.06
N ASP A 230 5.02 -25.03 -12.68
CA ASP A 230 5.80 -26.28 -12.56
C ASP A 230 6.48 -26.63 -13.89
N TRP A 231 5.79 -26.43 -15.01
CA TRP A 231 6.36 -26.66 -16.33
C TRP A 231 7.51 -25.67 -16.62
N ILE A 232 7.32 -24.37 -16.37
CA ILE A 232 8.36 -23.35 -16.55
C ILE A 232 9.61 -23.71 -15.75
N GLU A 233 9.45 -24.05 -14.47
CA GLU A 233 10.54 -24.38 -13.57
C GLU A 233 11.40 -25.56 -14.10
N ASN A 234 10.75 -26.54 -14.73
CA ASN A 234 11.40 -27.77 -15.19
C ASN A 234 11.88 -27.72 -16.65
N ASN A 235 11.40 -26.78 -17.47
CA ASN A 235 11.61 -26.79 -18.92
C ASN A 235 12.26 -25.53 -19.48
N THR A 236 12.54 -24.51 -18.66
CA THR A 236 13.21 -23.28 -19.09
C THR A 236 14.52 -23.04 -18.35
N PRO A 237 15.51 -22.36 -18.98
CA PRO A 237 16.73 -21.91 -18.31
C PRO A 237 16.45 -21.12 -17.03
N LYS A 238 17.41 -21.11 -16.09
CA LYS A 238 17.23 -20.47 -14.78
C LYS A 238 17.29 -18.94 -14.84
N ASP A 239 17.99 -18.43 -15.82
CA ASP A 239 18.24 -17.02 -16.11
C ASP A 239 17.22 -16.44 -17.10
N SER A 240 16.17 -17.18 -17.42
CA SER A 240 15.18 -16.73 -18.40
C SER A 240 14.23 -15.68 -17.87
N ILE A 241 13.95 -14.70 -18.74
CA ILE A 241 13.04 -13.58 -18.48
C ILE A 241 11.73 -13.79 -19.25
N PHE A 242 10.62 -13.66 -18.53
CA PHE A 242 9.27 -13.77 -19.08
C PHE A 242 8.60 -12.40 -19.22
N ALA A 243 8.20 -12.05 -20.44
CA ALA A 243 7.19 -11.02 -20.66
C ALA A 243 5.86 -11.47 -20.06
N VAL A 244 5.29 -10.60 -19.24
CA VAL A 244 3.99 -10.81 -18.58
C VAL A 244 3.11 -9.60 -18.80
N HIS A 245 1.79 -9.78 -18.63
CA HIS A 245 0.85 -8.68 -18.73
C HIS A 245 1.23 -7.53 -17.80
N THR A 246 1.44 -6.35 -18.38
CA THR A 246 2.00 -5.19 -17.68
C THR A 246 0.95 -4.10 -17.53
N TYR A 247 0.77 -3.60 -16.31
CA TYR A 247 -0.11 -2.48 -16.01
C TYR A 247 0.64 -1.39 -15.22
N TYR A 248 0.48 -0.15 -15.68
CA TYR A 248 1.05 1.02 -15.04
C TYR A 248 0.06 1.62 -14.03
N TRP A 249 0.32 1.42 -12.74
CA TRP A 249 -0.44 2.09 -11.69
C TRP A 249 -0.15 3.60 -11.66
N LEU A 250 1.12 3.93 -11.90
CA LEU A 250 1.65 5.27 -12.14
C LEU A 250 2.58 5.18 -13.36
N PRO A 251 2.91 6.31 -14.01
CA PRO A 251 3.81 6.32 -15.17
C PRO A 251 5.15 5.63 -14.91
N ASP A 252 5.62 5.65 -13.66
CA ASP A 252 6.89 5.10 -13.22
C ASP A 252 6.73 3.80 -12.41
N SER A 253 5.56 3.17 -12.40
CA SER A 253 5.26 2.05 -11.51
C SER A 253 4.55 0.89 -12.24
N PRO A 254 5.26 0.18 -13.14
CA PRO A 254 4.76 -1.01 -13.80
C PRO A 254 4.66 -2.18 -12.82
N HIS A 255 3.62 -2.97 -12.94
CA HIS A 255 3.48 -4.26 -12.26
C HIS A 255 2.66 -5.23 -13.10
N GLY A 256 2.76 -6.52 -12.78
CA GLY A 256 2.01 -7.54 -13.50
C GLY A 256 0.50 -7.51 -13.21
N SER A 257 -0.32 -7.76 -14.23
CA SER A 257 -1.79 -7.78 -14.13
C SER A 257 -2.44 -9.14 -14.28
N ASP A 258 -1.66 -10.21 -14.45
CA ASP A 258 -2.10 -11.59 -14.56
C ASP A 258 -1.27 -12.57 -13.70
N ALA A 259 -1.45 -13.86 -13.92
CA ALA A 259 -0.75 -14.90 -13.15
C ALA A 259 0.75 -14.94 -13.42
N GLY A 260 1.21 -14.46 -14.59
CA GLY A 260 2.63 -14.40 -14.93
C GLY A 260 3.45 -13.57 -13.94
N TYR A 261 2.82 -12.59 -13.29
CA TYR A 261 3.43 -11.81 -12.21
C TYR A 261 4.00 -12.65 -11.05
N PHE A 262 3.54 -13.89 -10.89
CA PHE A 262 3.99 -14.81 -9.84
C PHE A 262 5.10 -15.78 -10.26
N ILE A 263 5.54 -15.76 -11.53
CA ILE A 263 6.63 -16.62 -12.04
C ILE A 263 7.88 -16.57 -11.15
N PRO A 264 8.35 -15.42 -10.63
CA PRO A 264 9.55 -15.39 -9.79
C PRO A 264 9.41 -16.15 -8.46
N TYR A 265 8.19 -16.39 -8.00
CA TYR A 265 7.93 -17.04 -6.71
C TYR A 265 7.60 -18.53 -6.83
N TYR A 266 7.06 -18.95 -7.98
CA TYR A 266 6.66 -20.34 -8.22
C TYR A 266 7.65 -21.09 -9.08
N ALA A 267 8.36 -20.39 -9.95
CA ALA A 267 9.25 -21.01 -10.91
C ALA A 267 10.66 -20.40 -10.90
N ASP A 268 11.02 -19.54 -9.93
CA ASP A 268 12.37 -18.95 -9.79
C ASP A 268 12.94 -18.32 -11.09
N ARG A 269 12.08 -17.74 -11.93
CA ARG A 269 12.43 -17.09 -13.22
C ARG A 269 12.08 -15.61 -13.17
N GLU A 270 12.80 -14.80 -13.94
CA GLU A 270 12.60 -13.36 -13.94
C GLU A 270 11.39 -12.96 -14.80
N THR A 271 10.86 -11.76 -14.56
CA THR A 271 9.75 -11.20 -15.34
C THR A 271 10.02 -9.76 -15.66
N THR A 272 9.44 -9.27 -16.76
CA THR A 272 9.56 -7.87 -17.23
C THR A 272 8.88 -6.83 -16.34
N THR A 273 8.33 -7.24 -15.20
CA THR A 273 7.66 -6.36 -14.23
C THR A 273 8.20 -6.62 -12.84
N SER A 274 8.01 -5.65 -11.94
CA SER A 274 8.41 -5.78 -10.54
C SER A 274 7.27 -5.38 -9.60
N THR A 275 7.57 -5.33 -8.31
CA THR A 275 6.60 -4.91 -7.31
C THR A 275 6.16 -3.48 -7.55
N MET A 276 4.91 -3.17 -7.19
CA MET A 276 4.28 -1.85 -7.38
C MET A 276 5.07 -0.67 -6.77
N ILE A 277 6.00 -0.93 -5.84
CA ILE A 277 6.86 0.07 -5.19
C ILE A 277 8.34 -0.03 -5.61
N SER A 278 8.64 -0.85 -6.62
CA SER A 278 10.00 -1.09 -7.13
C SER A 278 10.68 0.19 -7.64
N SER A 279 9.90 1.18 -8.09
CA SER A 279 10.38 2.50 -8.53
C SER A 279 11.08 3.34 -7.45
N LEU A 280 11.05 2.86 -6.21
CA LEU A 280 11.74 3.43 -5.07
C LEU A 280 13.00 2.63 -4.68
N GLY A 281 13.35 1.59 -5.42
CA GLY A 281 14.50 0.72 -5.19
C GLY A 281 15.51 0.77 -6.36
N PRO A 282 16.72 0.23 -6.15
CA PRO A 282 17.73 0.14 -7.21
C PRO A 282 17.30 -0.86 -8.30
N GLY A 283 17.77 -0.66 -9.54
CA GLY A 283 17.50 -1.56 -10.67
C GLY A 283 16.14 -1.35 -11.34
N TYR A 284 15.40 -0.32 -10.93
CA TYR A 284 14.08 0.01 -11.48
C TYR A 284 14.14 0.45 -12.94
N GLU A 285 15.23 1.07 -13.38
CA GLU A 285 15.40 1.58 -14.75
C GLU A 285 15.36 0.45 -15.79
N GLU A 286 15.89 -0.73 -15.43
CA GLU A 286 15.85 -1.94 -16.26
C GLU A 286 14.41 -2.44 -16.40
N VAL A 287 13.71 -2.58 -15.26
CA VAL A 287 12.28 -2.96 -15.23
C VAL A 287 11.41 -2.02 -16.06
N MET A 288 11.67 -0.72 -16.03
CA MET A 288 10.96 0.24 -16.89
C MET A 288 11.20 -0.03 -18.37
N THR A 289 12.46 -0.22 -18.76
CA THR A 289 12.83 -0.44 -20.15
C THR A 289 12.15 -1.70 -20.69
N GLU A 290 12.15 -2.77 -19.90
CA GLU A 290 11.45 -4.03 -20.22
C GLU A 290 9.94 -3.85 -20.27
N SER A 291 9.35 -3.24 -19.25
CA SER A 291 7.91 -2.98 -19.16
C SER A 291 7.41 -2.09 -20.31
N GLU A 292 8.20 -1.11 -20.76
CA GLU A 292 7.90 -0.27 -21.92
C GLU A 292 7.93 -1.07 -23.22
N ALA A 293 8.92 -1.96 -23.40
CA ALA A 293 9.00 -2.83 -24.56
C ALA A 293 7.81 -3.80 -24.65
N VAL A 294 7.34 -4.32 -23.51
CA VAL A 294 6.15 -5.18 -23.42
C VAL A 294 4.89 -4.47 -23.90
N MET A 295 4.80 -3.14 -23.76
CA MET A 295 3.62 -2.40 -24.26
C MET A 295 3.41 -2.54 -25.76
N SER A 296 4.45 -2.86 -26.54
CA SER A 296 4.33 -3.15 -27.97
C SER A 296 3.48 -4.40 -28.27
N LEU A 297 3.42 -5.38 -27.35
CA LEU A 297 2.70 -6.65 -27.50
C LEU A 297 1.16 -6.49 -27.55
N TYR A 298 0.65 -5.33 -27.13
CA TYR A 298 -0.77 -4.99 -27.21
C TYR A 298 -1.17 -4.43 -28.59
N SER A 299 -0.20 -4.11 -29.45
CA SER A 299 -0.44 -3.49 -30.76
C SER A 299 -0.71 -4.51 -31.87
N THR A 300 -1.08 -4.05 -33.06
CA THR A 300 -1.22 -4.92 -34.24
C THR A 300 0.09 -5.28 -34.92
N SER A 301 1.21 -4.67 -34.49
CA SER A 301 2.55 -4.89 -35.05
C SER A 301 3.57 -4.93 -33.91
N PRO A 302 3.57 -5.99 -33.10
CA PRO A 302 4.44 -6.10 -31.93
C PRO A 302 5.93 -6.11 -32.31
N ASP A 303 6.77 -5.47 -31.50
CA ASP A 303 8.22 -5.43 -31.70
C ASP A 303 8.92 -6.51 -30.86
N ILE A 304 8.84 -7.76 -31.34
CA ILE A 304 9.48 -8.91 -30.69
C ILE A 304 11.00 -8.73 -30.64
N GLY A 305 11.59 -8.09 -31.65
CA GLY A 305 13.03 -7.86 -31.72
C GLY A 305 13.54 -6.93 -30.62
N ALA A 306 12.75 -5.95 -30.18
CA ALA A 306 13.08 -5.12 -29.03
C ALA A 306 13.14 -5.93 -27.73
N LEU A 307 12.17 -6.84 -27.51
CA LEU A 307 12.16 -7.74 -26.35
C LEU A 307 13.37 -8.69 -26.37
N CYS A 308 13.70 -9.28 -27.52
CA CYS A 308 14.87 -10.14 -27.63
C CYS A 308 16.21 -9.43 -27.36
N LYS A 309 16.34 -8.17 -27.74
CA LYS A 309 17.54 -7.37 -27.42
C LYS A 309 17.68 -7.09 -25.93
N LEU A 310 16.58 -7.11 -25.19
CA LEU A 310 16.55 -6.97 -23.74
C LEU A 310 16.71 -8.32 -23.01
N GLY A 311 16.88 -9.44 -23.72
CA GLY A 311 17.02 -10.75 -23.12
C GLY A 311 15.70 -11.39 -22.68
N VAL A 312 14.55 -10.88 -23.15
CA VAL A 312 13.25 -11.45 -22.83
C VAL A 312 12.98 -12.68 -23.70
N ASP A 313 13.16 -13.87 -23.13
CA ASP A 313 13.12 -15.15 -23.84
C ASP A 313 11.71 -15.64 -24.16
N TYR A 314 10.77 -15.37 -23.25
CA TYR A 314 9.44 -15.98 -23.27
C TYR A 314 8.33 -14.95 -23.06
N LEU A 315 7.12 -15.29 -23.50
CA LEU A 315 5.87 -14.60 -23.17
C LEU A 315 4.94 -15.56 -22.43
N TYR A 316 4.41 -15.12 -21.30
CA TYR A 316 3.37 -15.81 -20.55
C TYR A 316 2.01 -15.13 -20.74
N ASP A 317 0.98 -15.92 -21.04
CA ASP A 317 -0.42 -15.49 -21.12
C ASP A 317 -1.27 -16.39 -20.22
N GLY A 318 -1.74 -15.83 -19.09
CA GLY A 318 -2.39 -16.58 -18.02
C GLY A 318 -3.83 -17.02 -18.29
N ALA A 319 -4.32 -17.98 -17.49
CA ALA A 319 -5.65 -18.57 -17.69
C ALA A 319 -6.81 -17.59 -17.45
N LYS A 320 -6.60 -16.59 -16.58
CA LYS A 320 -7.57 -15.52 -16.33
C LYS A 320 -7.19 -14.29 -17.11
N ASN A 321 -8.22 -13.57 -17.57
CA ASN A 321 -8.04 -12.23 -18.12
C ASN A 321 -7.29 -11.34 -17.12
N PRO A 322 -6.36 -10.49 -17.59
CA PRO A 322 -5.72 -9.47 -16.78
C PRO A 322 -6.74 -8.58 -16.07
N PHE A 323 -6.42 -8.14 -14.85
CA PHE A 323 -7.40 -7.43 -14.01
C PHE A 323 -7.85 -6.09 -14.60
N ASP A 324 -7.02 -5.49 -15.45
CA ASP A 324 -7.27 -4.23 -16.15
C ASP A 324 -8.04 -4.42 -17.46
N GLY A 325 -8.27 -5.67 -17.87
CA GLY A 325 -9.01 -6.03 -19.08
C GLY A 325 -8.24 -5.84 -20.38
N SER A 326 -6.96 -5.48 -20.31
CA SER A 326 -6.07 -5.46 -21.47
C SER A 326 -5.73 -6.88 -21.90
N GLN A 327 -5.46 -7.08 -23.19
CA GLN A 327 -5.09 -8.39 -23.74
C GLN A 327 -3.98 -8.20 -24.77
N PHE A 328 -3.02 -9.12 -24.78
CA PHE A 328 -1.99 -9.15 -25.79
C PHE A 328 -2.62 -9.48 -27.14
N ASN A 329 -2.02 -8.97 -28.21
CA ASN A 329 -2.46 -9.34 -29.54
C ASN A 329 -1.81 -10.68 -29.95
N ILE A 330 -2.28 -11.76 -29.34
CA ILE A 330 -1.73 -13.12 -29.53
C ILE A 330 -1.67 -13.50 -31.01
N SER A 331 -2.69 -13.13 -31.80
CA SER A 331 -2.72 -13.40 -33.24
C SER A 331 -1.57 -12.73 -33.98
N ALA A 332 -1.20 -11.50 -33.63
CA ALA A 332 -0.08 -10.79 -34.24
C ALA A 332 1.27 -11.34 -33.74
N ILE A 333 1.35 -11.69 -32.45
CA ILE A 333 2.56 -12.26 -31.82
C ILE A 333 2.91 -13.61 -32.45
N GLN A 334 1.93 -14.49 -32.65
CA GLN A 334 2.13 -15.79 -33.30
C GLN A 334 2.51 -15.69 -34.79
N GLN A 335 2.24 -14.56 -35.43
CA GLN A 335 2.63 -14.30 -36.83
C GLN A 335 4.03 -13.70 -36.94
N ALA A 336 4.62 -13.24 -35.84
CA ALA A 336 5.97 -12.70 -35.83
C ALA A 336 6.99 -13.82 -36.07
N GLU A 337 8.04 -13.50 -36.82
CA GLU A 337 9.12 -14.43 -37.14
C GLU A 337 9.86 -14.85 -35.85
N GLY A 338 10.15 -16.14 -35.71
CA GLY A 338 10.86 -16.69 -34.55
C GLY A 338 9.99 -17.01 -33.33
N VAL A 339 8.71 -16.63 -33.32
CA VAL A 339 7.81 -16.93 -32.19
C VAL A 339 7.26 -18.35 -32.30
N GLN A 340 7.38 -19.13 -31.22
CA GLN A 340 6.85 -20.49 -31.13
C GLN A 340 6.02 -20.71 -29.87
N THR A 341 4.81 -21.25 -30.00
CA THR A 341 4.05 -21.79 -28.85
C THR A 341 4.74 -23.05 -28.32
N ILE A 342 5.16 -23.03 -27.06
CA ILE A 342 5.87 -24.15 -26.41
C ILE A 342 5.05 -24.84 -25.32
N TYR A 343 4.02 -24.16 -24.81
CA TYR A 343 3.08 -24.71 -23.84
C TYR A 343 1.68 -24.15 -24.10
N GLN A 344 0.68 -25.02 -24.01
CA GLN A 344 -0.73 -24.62 -24.04
C GLN A 344 -1.57 -25.63 -23.27
N ASP A 345 -2.15 -25.20 -22.15
CA ASP A 345 -3.05 -26.04 -21.35
C ASP A 345 -3.94 -25.20 -20.43
N GLY A 346 -5.21 -25.61 -20.27
CA GLY A 346 -6.11 -25.00 -19.29
C GLY A 346 -6.36 -23.50 -19.43
N GLY A 347 -6.16 -22.93 -20.63
CA GLY A 347 -6.26 -21.49 -20.89
C GLY A 347 -4.96 -20.71 -20.70
N VAL A 348 -3.87 -21.36 -20.30
CA VAL A 348 -2.53 -20.78 -20.24
C VAL A 348 -1.79 -21.06 -21.54
N SER A 349 -1.06 -20.07 -22.04
CA SER A 349 -0.15 -20.21 -23.17
C SER A 349 1.24 -19.65 -22.84
N ILE A 350 2.29 -20.33 -23.30
CA ILE A 350 3.67 -19.85 -23.22
C ILE A 350 4.27 -19.86 -24.61
N TYR A 351 4.90 -18.76 -24.98
CA TYR A 351 5.56 -18.57 -26.27
C TYR A 351 7.05 -18.34 -26.07
N LYS A 352 7.90 -19.03 -26.82
CA LYS A 352 9.30 -18.68 -27.01
C LYS A 352 9.39 -17.52 -28.00
N LEU A 353 10.06 -16.44 -27.65
CA LEU A 353 10.15 -15.22 -28.46
C LEU A 353 11.45 -15.15 -29.27
N CYS A 354 12.54 -15.64 -28.69
CA CYS A 354 13.90 -15.45 -29.18
C CYS A 354 14.59 -16.80 -29.23
N ASP A 355 15.35 -17.09 -30.30
CA ASP A 355 15.90 -18.42 -30.53
C ASP A 355 17.20 -18.75 -29.81
#